data_AF-A0A348B6J9-F1
#
_entry.id   AF-A0A348B6J9-F1
#
_cell.length_a   1.000
_cell.length_b   1.000
_cell.length_c   1.000
_cell.angle_alpha   90.00
_cell.angle_beta   90.00
_cell.angle_gamma   90.00
#
_symmetry.space_group_name_H-M   'P 1'
#
loop_
_entity.id
_entity.type
_entity.pdbx_description
1 polymer ?
#
loop_
_entity_poly.entity_id
_entity_poly.type
_entity_poly.pdbx_seq_one_letter_code
_entity_poly.pdbx_strand_id
1 'polypeptide(L)'
;MEYRVVDSVPINRMSDIVLATPKLDEEYANALLLRAASGVKIKLVTCDREWGPWLDNQRRSYGLVEENIAKRGVEKCRGKAITLSRLSILIPFIVVVLMPVTYLRLPIHLLVVPPMAALAVALLVELRKLSRDARIELQLKVEGLERLKIEIGTVREEIRRSLEVVQAPIFTGTVVVHSEGAFFTSADLTTVSLKTLSAYQELKKEDGLDLIRAIGEGKVKEISSAQ
;
A
#
# COMPACT_ATOMS: atom_id res chain seq x y z
N MET A 1 -16.93 -43.64 -0.23
CA MET A 1 -16.73 -42.18 -0.20
C MET A 1 -15.54 -41.92 0.70
N GLU A 2 -14.37 -41.65 0.13
CA GLU A 2 -13.18 -41.29 0.90
C GLU A 2 -13.22 -39.79 1.17
N TYR A 3 -13.23 -39.42 2.45
CA TYR A 3 -13.07 -38.04 2.90
C TYR A 3 -11.59 -37.83 3.24
N ARG A 4 -10.88 -37.01 2.47
CA ARG A 4 -9.52 -36.56 2.81
C ARG A 4 -9.60 -35.18 3.46
N VAL A 5 -8.95 -35.04 4.61
CA VAL A 5 -8.73 -33.74 5.27
C VAL A 5 -7.70 -32.99 4.42
N VAL A 6 -8.11 -31.89 3.79
CA VAL A 6 -7.19 -30.99 3.06
C VAL A 6 -6.75 -29.93 4.04
N ASP A 7 -5.50 -30.03 4.51
CA ASP A 7 -4.83 -28.96 5.23
C ASP A 7 -4.71 -27.75 4.30
N SER A 8 -5.62 -26.79 4.46
CA SER A 8 -5.72 -25.51 3.74
C SER A 8 -5.99 -25.62 2.23
N VAL A 9 -7.00 -24.88 1.73
CA VAL A 9 -7.21 -24.70 0.28
C VAL A 9 -5.93 -24.11 -0.32
N PRO A 10 -5.25 -24.78 -1.26
CA PRO A 10 -3.95 -24.34 -1.76
C PRO A 10 -4.13 -23.25 -2.83
N ILE A 11 -4.70 -22.10 -2.43
CA ILE A 11 -4.74 -20.85 -3.20
C ILE A 11 -3.31 -20.48 -3.66
N ASN A 12 -2.31 -20.93 -2.91
CA ASN A 12 -0.89 -20.67 -3.15
C ASN A 12 -0.28 -21.42 -4.37
N ARG A 13 -1.01 -22.23 -5.15
CA ARG A 13 -0.45 -22.94 -6.32
C ARG A 13 -1.15 -22.63 -7.65
N MET A 14 -2.16 -21.77 -7.65
CA MET A 14 -3.08 -21.62 -8.78
C MET A 14 -2.79 -20.37 -9.62
N SER A 15 -2.94 -20.47 -10.94
CA SER A 15 -2.66 -19.42 -11.92
C SER A 15 -3.86 -18.49 -12.20
N ASP A 16 -5.08 -19.04 -12.10
CA ASP A 16 -6.36 -18.32 -12.17
C ASP A 16 -7.29 -18.89 -11.09
N ILE A 17 -7.97 -18.02 -10.35
CA ILE A 17 -8.83 -18.40 -9.23
C ILE A 17 -10.18 -17.68 -9.34
N VAL A 18 -11.26 -18.43 -9.40
CA VAL A 18 -12.62 -17.89 -9.19
C VAL A 18 -13.13 -18.47 -7.88
N LEU A 19 -13.35 -17.61 -6.91
CA LEU A 19 -13.69 -17.99 -5.54
C LEU A 19 -15.05 -17.41 -5.18
N ALA A 20 -15.99 -18.26 -4.76
CA ALA A 20 -17.19 -17.83 -4.06
C ALA A 20 -17.10 -18.25 -2.60
N THR A 21 -17.16 -17.31 -1.66
CA THR A 21 -17.20 -17.61 -0.23
C THR A 21 -18.11 -16.64 0.52
N PRO A 22 -18.96 -17.09 1.45
CA PRO A 22 -19.85 -16.19 2.16
C PRO A 22 -19.14 -15.35 3.22
N LYS A 23 -17.99 -15.82 3.73
CA LYS A 23 -17.17 -15.15 4.74
C LYS A 23 -15.68 -15.37 4.46
N LEU A 24 -14.86 -14.38 4.82
CA LEU A 24 -13.40 -14.47 4.80
C LEU A 24 -12.82 -14.13 6.17
N ASP A 25 -11.61 -14.61 6.42
CA ASP A 25 -10.75 -14.09 7.50
C ASP A 25 -9.62 -13.22 6.94
N GLU A 26 -8.91 -12.56 7.85
CA GLU A 26 -7.80 -11.67 7.53
C GLU A 26 -6.67 -12.40 6.79
N GLU A 27 -6.37 -13.65 7.19
CA GLU A 27 -5.29 -14.44 6.58
C GLU A 27 -5.60 -14.75 5.12
N TYR A 28 -6.82 -15.20 4.80
CA TYR A 28 -7.26 -15.46 3.44
C TYR A 28 -7.38 -14.17 2.62
N ALA A 29 -7.88 -13.08 3.20
CA ALA A 29 -7.95 -11.79 2.50
C ALA A 29 -6.55 -11.29 2.11
N ASN A 30 -5.58 -11.35 3.03
CA ASN A 30 -4.19 -10.97 2.76
C ASN A 30 -3.54 -11.91 1.73
N ALA A 31 -3.81 -13.21 1.80
CA ALA A 31 -3.29 -14.18 0.83
C ALA A 31 -3.82 -13.91 -0.60
N LEU A 32 -5.11 -13.59 -0.75
CA LEU A 32 -5.71 -13.21 -2.03
C LEU A 32 -5.08 -11.91 -2.57
N LEU A 33 -4.87 -10.91 -1.71
CA LEU A 33 -4.24 -9.66 -2.11
C LEU A 33 -2.79 -9.87 -2.58
N LEU A 34 -1.99 -10.64 -1.84
CA LEU A 34 -0.61 -10.97 -2.20
C LEU A 34 -0.53 -11.71 -3.55
N ARG A 35 -1.50 -12.60 -3.79
CA ARG A 35 -1.61 -13.35 -5.04
C ARG A 35 -1.98 -12.47 -6.22
N ALA A 36 -2.96 -11.57 -6.03
CA ALA A 36 -3.30 -10.57 -7.04
C ALA A 36 -2.11 -9.65 -7.35
N ALA A 37 -1.36 -9.22 -6.33
CA ALA A 37 -0.14 -8.43 -6.49
C ALA A 37 0.98 -9.17 -7.27
N SER A 38 0.93 -10.50 -7.29
CA SER A 38 1.86 -11.35 -8.07
C SER A 38 1.37 -11.63 -9.50
N GLY A 39 0.23 -11.06 -9.91
CA GLY A 39 -0.37 -11.22 -11.25
C GLY A 39 -1.27 -12.43 -11.43
N VAL A 40 -1.69 -13.10 -10.35
CA VAL A 40 -2.69 -14.17 -10.41
C VAL A 40 -4.08 -13.55 -10.55
N LYS A 41 -4.82 -13.94 -11.58
CA LYS A 41 -6.20 -13.44 -11.78
C LYS A 41 -7.13 -14.09 -10.77
N ILE A 42 -7.79 -13.25 -9.98
CA ILE A 42 -8.67 -13.63 -8.89
C ILE A 42 -10.00 -12.92 -9.09
N LYS A 43 -11.07 -13.70 -9.22
CA LYS A 43 -12.44 -13.20 -9.12
C LYS A 43 -13.06 -13.71 -7.84
N LEU A 44 -13.29 -12.82 -6.89
CA LEU A 44 -13.92 -13.10 -5.61
C LEU A 44 -15.40 -12.72 -5.68
N VAL A 45 -16.28 -13.67 -5.39
CA VAL A 45 -17.71 -13.47 -5.19
C VAL A 45 -17.99 -13.71 -3.72
N THR A 46 -18.42 -12.68 -2.99
CA THR A 46 -18.62 -12.80 -1.54
C THR A 46 -19.81 -11.99 -1.07
N CYS A 47 -20.43 -12.42 0.04
CA CYS A 47 -21.38 -11.59 0.79
C CYS A 47 -20.78 -11.00 2.07
N ASP A 48 -19.46 -11.16 2.27
CA ASP A 48 -18.74 -10.60 3.40
C ASP A 48 -18.74 -9.07 3.32
N ARG A 49 -19.18 -8.43 4.41
CA ARG A 49 -19.34 -6.97 4.52
C ARG A 49 -18.08 -6.25 4.98
N GLU A 50 -17.09 -6.97 5.48
CA GLU A 50 -15.85 -6.39 6.00
C GLU A 50 -14.72 -6.59 4.99
N TRP A 51 -14.41 -7.86 4.67
CA TRP A 51 -13.24 -8.20 3.86
C TRP A 51 -13.47 -8.03 2.36
N GLY A 52 -14.70 -8.22 1.88
CA GLY A 52 -15.07 -7.93 0.49
C GLY A 52 -14.82 -6.46 0.12
N PRO A 53 -15.42 -5.50 0.85
CA PRO A 53 -15.17 -4.07 0.60
C PRO A 53 -13.73 -3.66 0.87
N TRP A 54 -13.06 -4.27 1.86
CA TRP A 54 -11.65 -4.01 2.12
C TRP A 54 -10.78 -4.39 0.91
N LEU A 55 -10.97 -5.56 0.30
CA LEU A 55 -10.24 -5.99 -0.89
C LEU A 55 -10.51 -5.10 -2.11
N ASP A 56 -11.77 -4.67 -2.32
CA ASP A 56 -12.10 -3.73 -3.39
C ASP A 56 -11.48 -2.34 -3.15
N ASN A 57 -11.37 -1.91 -1.89
CA ASN A 57 -10.64 -0.70 -1.54
C ASN A 57 -9.14 -0.86 -1.82
N GLN A 58 -8.52 -1.97 -1.41
CA GLN A 58 -7.10 -2.23 -1.70
C GLN A 58 -6.83 -2.16 -3.20
N ARG A 59 -7.70 -2.74 -4.03
CA ARG A 59 -7.62 -2.64 -5.50
C ARG A 59 -7.53 -1.19 -6.00
N ARG A 60 -8.17 -0.23 -5.33
CA ARG A 60 -8.23 1.18 -5.74
C ARG A 60 -7.14 2.04 -5.08
N SER A 61 -6.79 1.74 -3.84
CA SER A 61 -5.99 2.63 -2.98
C SER A 61 -4.72 2.01 -2.40
N TYR A 62 -4.32 0.81 -2.84
CA TYR A 62 -3.14 0.12 -2.32
C TYR A 62 -1.92 1.05 -2.27
N GLY A 63 -1.30 1.22 -1.11
CA GLY A 63 -0.08 2.01 -0.97
C GLY A 63 -0.24 3.54 -1.02
N LEU A 64 -1.46 4.07 -1.16
CA LEU A 64 -1.66 5.54 -1.22
C LEU A 64 -1.31 6.23 0.11
N VAL A 65 -1.47 5.54 1.23
CA VAL A 65 -1.16 6.10 2.55
C VAL A 65 0.35 6.30 2.70
N GLU A 66 1.12 5.29 2.31
CA GLU A 66 2.58 5.26 2.32
C GLU A 66 3.15 6.34 1.39
N GLU A 67 2.61 6.46 0.17
CA GLU A 67 2.97 7.53 -0.77
C GLU A 67 2.72 8.92 -0.17
N ASN A 68 1.57 9.12 0.49
CA ASN A 68 1.22 10.40 1.10
C ASN A 68 2.13 10.74 2.29
N ILE A 69 2.49 9.75 3.11
CA ILE A 69 3.45 9.93 4.21
C ILE A 69 4.82 10.35 3.66
N ALA A 70 5.31 9.65 2.63
CA ALA A 70 6.58 9.98 1.99
C ALA A 70 6.56 11.38 1.36
N LYS A 71 5.46 11.75 0.69
CA LYS A 71 5.25 13.08 0.11
C LYS A 71 5.32 14.20 1.15
N ARG A 72 4.65 14.04 2.30
CA ARG A 72 4.76 15.00 3.41
C ARG A 72 6.19 15.10 3.94
N GLY A 73 6.94 14.00 3.96
CA GLY A 73 8.36 13.98 4.29
C GLY A 73 9.19 14.87 3.36
N VAL A 74 8.99 14.74 2.05
CA VAL A 74 9.63 15.58 1.04
C VAL A 74 9.29 17.07 1.24
N GLU A 75 8.02 17.39 1.49
CA GLU A 75 7.58 18.78 1.70
C GLU A 75 8.25 19.41 2.94
N LYS A 76 8.40 18.66 4.03
CA LYS A 76 9.13 19.11 5.23
C LYS A 76 10.61 19.40 4.92
N CYS A 77 11.29 18.47 4.26
CA CYS A 77 12.70 18.64 3.86
C CYS A 77 12.86 19.82 2.89
N ARG A 78 11.91 20.01 1.98
CA ARG A 78 11.89 21.14 1.04
C ARG A 78 11.76 22.47 1.77
N GLY A 79 10.87 22.56 2.74
CA GLY A 79 10.74 23.75 3.59
C GLY A 79 12.05 24.10 4.30
N LYS A 80 12.70 23.11 4.93
CA LYS A 80 14.01 23.26 5.59
C LYS A 80 15.09 23.75 4.61
N ALA A 81 15.20 23.12 3.43
CA ALA A 81 16.20 23.48 2.42
C ALA A 81 15.99 24.91 1.89
N ILE A 82 14.74 25.32 1.65
CA ILE A 82 14.41 26.70 1.22
C ILE A 82 14.80 27.70 2.31
N THR A 83 14.44 27.44 3.57
CA THR A 83 14.75 28.34 4.70
C THR A 83 16.25 28.52 4.87
N LEU A 84 17.03 27.43 4.87
CA LEU A 84 18.49 27.49 4.97
C LEU A 84 19.13 28.17 3.75
N SER A 85 18.59 27.93 2.55
CA SER A 85 19.06 28.62 1.35
C SER A 85 18.78 30.12 1.39
N ARG A 86 17.67 30.57 1.98
CA ARG A 86 17.38 31.99 2.16
C ARG A 86 18.29 32.62 3.22
N LEU A 87 18.47 31.95 4.36
CA LEU A 87 19.34 32.42 5.44
C LEU A 87 20.80 32.56 5.00
N SER A 88 21.31 31.62 4.20
CA SER A 88 22.67 31.67 3.67
C SER A 88 22.93 32.85 2.70
N ILE A 89 21.88 33.50 2.20
CA ILE A 89 21.96 34.73 1.38
C ILE A 89 21.71 35.97 2.25
N LEU A 90 20.72 35.91 3.14
CA LEU A 90 20.27 37.05 3.93
C LEU A 90 21.27 37.46 5.01
N ILE A 91 21.90 36.49 5.67
CA ILE A 91 22.90 36.74 6.71
C ILE A 91 24.15 37.46 6.17
N PRO A 92 24.80 37.04 5.06
CA PRO A 92 25.93 37.80 4.52
C PRO A 92 25.52 39.21 4.10
N PHE A 93 24.31 39.40 3.57
CA PHE A 93 23.80 40.73 3.24
C PHE A 93 23.72 41.64 4.48
N ILE A 94 23.16 41.15 5.59
CA ILE A 94 23.13 41.88 6.86
C ILE A 94 24.55 42.22 7.34
N VAL A 95 25.48 41.27 7.28
CA VAL A 95 26.87 41.49 7.71
C VAL A 95 27.53 42.60 6.89
N VAL A 96 27.36 42.59 5.56
CA VAL A 96 27.91 43.61 4.66
C VAL A 96 27.32 45.00 4.93
N VAL A 97 26.04 45.08 5.28
CA VAL A 97 25.38 46.35 5.61
C VAL A 97 25.78 46.87 7.01
N LEU A 98 25.94 45.99 8.00
CA LEU A 98 26.25 46.40 9.37
C LEU A 98 27.74 46.70 9.60
N MET A 99 28.65 46.03 8.88
CA MET A 99 30.10 46.21 9.02
C MET A 99 30.59 47.66 8.85
N PRO A 100 30.16 48.41 7.81
CA PRO A 100 30.56 49.82 7.65
C PRO A 100 30.02 50.70 8.78
N VAL A 101 28.80 50.43 9.23
CA VAL A 101 28.15 51.20 10.31
C VAL A 101 28.91 51.02 11.61
N THR A 102 29.31 49.79 11.95
CA THR A 102 30.11 49.52 13.16
C THR A 102 31.51 50.11 13.05
N TYR A 103 32.15 50.03 11.87
CA TYR A 103 33.46 50.65 11.62
C TYR A 103 33.45 52.17 11.83
N LEU A 104 32.42 52.87 11.32
CA LEU A 104 32.32 54.33 11.41
C LEU A 104 31.93 54.86 12.80
N ARG A 105 31.20 54.06 13.60
CA ARG A 105 30.61 54.53 14.87
C ARG A 105 31.34 54.09 16.14
N LEU A 106 32.23 53.11 16.07
CA LEU A 106 32.93 52.59 17.26
C LEU A 106 34.38 53.12 17.32
N PRO A 107 34.77 53.79 18.43
CA PRO A 107 36.16 54.27 18.61
C PRO A 107 37.18 53.13 18.77
N ILE A 108 36.72 51.91 19.06
CA ILE A 108 37.55 50.71 19.29
C ILE A 108 37.41 49.71 18.12
N HIS A 109 37.09 50.20 16.91
CA HIS A 109 36.80 49.38 15.73
C HIS A 109 37.93 48.39 15.38
N LEU A 110 39.21 48.77 15.55
CA LEU A 110 40.36 47.89 15.28
C LEU A 110 40.40 46.63 16.16
N LEU A 111 39.80 46.66 17.36
CA LEU A 111 39.73 45.50 18.26
C LEU A 111 38.46 44.66 18.02
N VAL A 112 37.36 45.30 17.64
CA VAL A 112 36.03 44.66 17.55
C VAL A 112 35.71 44.12 16.15
N VAL A 113 36.16 44.80 15.09
CA VAL A 113 35.86 44.42 13.71
C VAL A 113 36.50 43.10 13.30
N PRO A 114 37.80 42.82 13.58
CA PRO A 114 38.42 41.54 13.20
C PRO A 114 37.74 40.29 13.78
N PRO A 115 37.43 40.19 15.10
CA PRO A 115 36.75 39.01 15.64
C PRO A 115 35.31 38.88 15.14
N MET A 116 34.59 40.00 14.94
CA MET A 116 33.25 39.97 14.34
C MET A 116 33.27 39.49 12.89
N ALA A 117 34.28 39.88 12.10
CA ALA A 117 34.47 39.39 10.74
C ALA A 117 34.75 37.88 10.73
N ALA A 118 35.64 37.40 11.62
CA ALA A 118 35.95 35.99 11.74
C ALA A 118 34.71 35.15 12.13
N LEU A 119 33.92 35.63 13.10
CA LEU A 119 32.67 34.98 13.50
C LEU A 119 31.66 34.94 12.34
N ALA A 120 31.51 36.04 11.60
CA ALA A 120 30.63 36.10 10.45
C ALA A 120 31.06 35.11 9.36
N VAL A 121 32.36 35.02 9.05
CA VAL A 121 32.88 34.04 8.08
C VAL A 121 32.63 32.61 8.55
N ALA A 122 32.89 32.29 9.82
CA ALA A 122 32.63 30.96 10.38
C ALA A 122 31.15 30.58 10.26
N LEU A 123 30.25 31.49 10.63
CA LEU A 123 28.80 31.28 10.55
C LEU A 123 28.33 31.11 9.09
N LEU A 124 28.91 31.86 8.15
CA LEU A 124 28.62 31.70 6.72
C LEU A 124 29.05 30.34 6.18
N VAL A 125 30.23 29.87 6.57
CA VAL A 125 30.72 28.53 6.18
C VAL A 125 29.76 27.45 6.70
N GLU A 126 29.35 27.54 7.96
CA GLU A 126 28.46 26.57 8.57
C GLU A 126 27.06 26.57 7.93
N LEU A 127 26.49 27.75 7.68
CA LEU A 127 25.20 27.87 6.99
C LEU A 127 25.23 27.32 5.57
N ARG A 128 26.34 27.52 4.84
CA ARG A 128 26.50 26.95 3.50
C ARG A 128 26.57 25.42 3.55
N LYS A 129 27.26 24.84 4.54
CA LYS A 129 27.29 23.39 4.76
C LYS A 129 25.89 22.87 5.07
N LEU A 130 25.20 23.43 6.06
CA LEU A 130 23.84 23.04 6.43
C LEU A 130 22.86 23.17 5.26
N SER A 131 22.96 24.24 4.46
CA SER A 131 22.14 24.41 3.27
C SER A 131 22.44 23.36 2.20
N ARG A 132 23.70 22.95 2.05
CA ARG A 132 24.09 21.89 1.11
C ARG A 132 23.57 20.53 1.58
N ASP A 133 23.74 20.22 2.86
CA ASP A 133 23.30 18.96 3.45
C ASP A 133 21.78 18.83 3.38
N ALA A 134 21.04 19.91 3.66
CA ALA A 134 19.59 19.93 3.51
C ALA A 134 19.13 19.74 2.05
N ARG A 135 19.90 20.21 1.07
CA ARG A 135 19.62 19.96 -0.36
C ARG A 135 19.88 18.51 -0.74
N ILE A 136 20.97 17.91 -0.26
CA ILE A 136 21.29 16.49 -0.47
C ILE A 136 20.21 15.62 0.18
N GLU A 137 19.83 15.91 1.42
CA GLU A 137 18.76 15.23 2.15
C GLU A 137 17.44 15.30 1.35
N LEU A 138 17.09 16.48 0.82
CA LEU A 138 15.92 16.66 -0.02
C LEU A 138 16.00 15.82 -1.30
N GLN A 139 17.13 15.82 -2.00
CA GLN A 139 17.33 15.04 -3.23
C GLN A 139 17.13 13.54 -2.97
N LEU A 140 17.76 13.00 -1.92
CA LEU A 140 17.61 11.60 -1.53
C LEU A 140 16.15 11.24 -1.20
N LYS A 141 15.41 12.14 -0.54
CA LYS A 141 13.99 11.93 -0.23
C LYS A 141 13.10 12.01 -1.47
N VAL A 142 13.41 12.88 -2.43
CA VAL A 142 12.70 12.97 -3.70
C VAL A 142 12.91 11.70 -4.53
N GLU A 143 14.17 11.27 -4.67
CA GLU A 143 14.50 10.00 -5.35
C GLU A 143 13.81 8.81 -4.68
N GLY A 144 13.82 8.76 -3.34
CA GLY A 144 13.11 7.73 -2.58
C GLY A 144 11.60 7.75 -2.82
N LEU A 145 10.98 8.93 -2.90
CA LEU A 145 9.56 9.05 -3.22
C LEU A 145 9.24 8.58 -4.65
N GLU A 146 10.10 8.92 -5.62
CA GLU A 146 9.92 8.48 -7.01
C GLU A 146 10.02 6.97 -7.14
N ARG A 147 11.03 6.34 -6.50
CA ARG A 147 11.16 4.88 -6.43
C ARG A 147 9.93 4.24 -5.80
N LEU A 148 9.50 4.75 -4.64
CA LEU A 148 8.31 4.26 -3.94
C LEU A 148 7.06 4.34 -4.82
N LYS A 149 6.85 5.45 -5.55
CA LYS A 149 5.72 5.61 -6.47
C LYS A 149 5.75 4.60 -7.61
N ILE A 150 6.92 4.28 -8.13
CA ILE A 150 7.07 3.29 -9.20
C ILE A 150 6.77 1.89 -8.65
N GLU A 151 7.38 1.52 -7.51
CA GLU A 151 7.18 0.22 -6.86
C GLU A 151 5.71 0.01 -6.48
N ILE A 152 5.13 0.93 -5.71
CA ILE A 152 3.71 0.86 -5.31
C ILE A 152 2.79 0.96 -6.52
N GLY A 153 3.11 1.83 -7.48
CA GLY A 153 2.29 2.01 -8.69
C GLY A 153 2.22 0.73 -9.52
N THR A 154 3.33 0.00 -9.63
CA THR A 154 3.40 -1.29 -10.35
C THR A 154 2.54 -2.33 -9.64
N VAL A 155 2.70 -2.48 -8.32
CA VAL A 155 1.91 -3.43 -7.52
C VAL A 155 0.42 -3.08 -7.55
N ARG A 156 0.07 -1.80 -7.39
CA ARG A 156 -1.31 -1.33 -7.43
C ARG A 156 -1.96 -1.63 -8.77
N GLU A 157 -1.26 -1.39 -9.88
CA GLU A 157 -1.80 -1.67 -11.21
C GLU A 157 -1.96 -3.18 -11.43
N GLU A 158 -1.06 -4.01 -10.92
CA GLU A 158 -1.18 -5.46 -10.96
C GLU A 158 -2.40 -5.94 -10.18
N ILE A 159 -2.57 -5.49 -8.93
CA ILE A 159 -3.77 -5.77 -8.13
C ILE A 159 -5.02 -5.30 -8.87
N ARG A 160 -5.00 -4.12 -9.49
CA ARG A 160 -6.17 -3.56 -10.19
C ARG A 160 -6.65 -4.43 -11.35
N ARG A 161 -5.71 -5.02 -12.10
CA ARG A 161 -5.98 -5.90 -13.24
C ARG A 161 -6.34 -7.31 -12.81
N SER A 162 -5.72 -7.78 -11.74
CA SER A 162 -5.74 -9.18 -11.34
C SER A 162 -6.77 -9.48 -10.25
N LEU A 163 -7.31 -8.49 -9.54
CA LEU A 163 -8.36 -8.68 -8.53
C LEU A 163 -9.69 -8.10 -8.98
N GLU A 164 -10.73 -8.92 -9.01
CA GLU A 164 -12.12 -8.52 -9.17
C GLU A 164 -12.92 -8.98 -7.95
N VAL A 165 -13.62 -8.06 -7.29
CA VAL A 165 -14.51 -8.39 -6.16
C VAL A 165 -15.94 -8.08 -6.54
N VAL A 166 -16.81 -9.07 -6.42
CA VAL A 166 -18.25 -8.99 -6.69
C VAL A 166 -18.99 -9.26 -5.39
N GLN A 167 -19.79 -8.29 -4.96
CA GLN A 167 -20.69 -8.45 -3.82
C GLN A 167 -21.93 -9.23 -4.25
N ALA A 168 -22.18 -10.36 -3.60
CA ALA A 168 -23.29 -11.26 -3.88
C ALA A 168 -24.33 -11.24 -2.74
N PRO A 169 -25.59 -11.64 -3.03
CA PRO A 169 -26.57 -11.91 -1.98
C PRO A 169 -26.09 -13.05 -1.07
N ILE A 170 -26.65 -13.15 0.14
CA ILE A 170 -26.23 -14.16 1.14
C ILE A 170 -26.39 -15.57 0.58
N PHE A 171 -25.32 -16.37 0.66
CA PHE A 171 -25.28 -17.79 0.29
C PHE A 171 -24.52 -18.60 1.36
N THR A 172 -24.47 -19.91 1.19
CA THR A 172 -23.77 -20.85 2.08
C THR A 172 -22.80 -21.72 1.30
N GLY A 173 -21.66 -22.02 1.91
CA GLY A 173 -20.62 -22.85 1.30
C GLY A 173 -19.67 -22.09 0.39
N THR A 174 -18.48 -22.65 0.20
CA THR A 174 -17.40 -22.08 -0.59
C THR A 174 -17.21 -22.89 -1.87
N VAL A 175 -17.14 -22.21 -3.01
CA VAL A 175 -16.75 -22.79 -4.29
C VAL A 175 -15.40 -22.19 -4.70
N VAL A 176 -14.41 -23.03 -4.99
CA VAL A 176 -13.11 -22.59 -5.51
C VAL A 176 -12.89 -23.24 -6.87
N VAL A 177 -12.83 -22.44 -7.92
CA VAL A 177 -12.51 -22.89 -9.28
C VAL A 177 -11.10 -22.44 -9.62
N HIS A 178 -10.30 -23.37 -10.16
CA HIS A 178 -8.95 -23.11 -10.62
C HIS A 178 -8.68 -23.73 -12.00
N SER A 179 -7.45 -23.60 -12.48
CA SER A 179 -7.03 -24.08 -13.81
C SER A 179 -7.27 -25.57 -14.04
N GLU A 180 -7.08 -26.40 -13.00
CA GLU A 180 -7.09 -27.86 -13.08
C GLU A 180 -8.41 -28.50 -12.62
N GLY A 181 -9.35 -27.73 -12.04
CA GLY A 181 -10.59 -28.28 -11.51
C GLY A 181 -11.40 -27.27 -10.67
N ALA A 182 -12.40 -27.79 -9.96
CA ALA A 182 -13.18 -27.02 -9.00
C ALA A 182 -13.42 -27.83 -7.73
N PHE A 183 -13.54 -27.14 -6.61
CA PHE A 183 -13.85 -27.73 -5.31
C PHE A 183 -15.02 -27.01 -4.67
N PHE A 184 -15.97 -27.77 -4.15
CA PHE A 184 -17.05 -27.27 -3.32
C PHE A 184 -16.89 -27.77 -1.89
N THR A 185 -17.11 -26.88 -0.94
CA THR A 185 -17.21 -27.20 0.48
C THR A 185 -18.41 -26.49 1.08
N SER A 186 -19.09 -27.16 1.99
CA SER A 186 -20.18 -26.56 2.78
C SER A 186 -19.67 -25.55 3.83
N ALA A 187 -18.36 -25.52 4.09
CA ALA A 187 -17.74 -24.62 5.05
C ALA A 187 -17.30 -23.29 4.43
N ASP A 188 -17.34 -22.24 5.24
CA ASP A 188 -16.79 -20.93 4.91
C ASP A 188 -15.25 -20.96 4.96
N LEU A 189 -14.56 -20.03 4.28
CA LEU A 189 -13.11 -19.85 4.39
C LEU A 189 -12.74 -19.13 5.69
N THR A 190 -12.81 -19.85 6.80
CA THR A 190 -12.29 -19.41 8.09
C THR A 190 -11.34 -20.45 8.65
N THR A 191 -10.28 -20.00 9.31
CA THR A 191 -9.28 -20.83 9.98
C THR A 191 -9.85 -21.91 10.93
N VAL A 192 -11.06 -21.72 11.44
CA VAL A 192 -11.74 -22.65 12.36
C VAL A 192 -12.50 -23.76 11.63
N SER A 193 -13.16 -23.46 10.51
CA SER A 193 -14.10 -24.38 9.86
C SER A 193 -13.41 -25.49 9.05
N LEU A 194 -12.25 -25.25 8.45
CA LEU A 194 -11.54 -26.26 7.65
C LEU A 194 -11.01 -27.44 8.48
N LYS A 195 -10.80 -27.25 9.79
CA LYS A 195 -10.38 -28.32 10.70
C LYS A 195 -11.54 -29.23 11.15
N THR A 196 -12.79 -28.85 10.88
CA THR A 196 -13.98 -29.59 11.33
C THR A 196 -14.81 -30.05 10.14
N LEU A 197 -14.66 -31.33 9.78
CA LEU A 197 -15.55 -32.14 8.92
C LEU A 197 -16.33 -31.34 7.84
N SER A 198 -15.59 -30.68 6.96
CA SER A 198 -16.16 -30.08 5.76
C SER A 198 -16.38 -31.17 4.71
N ALA A 199 -17.65 -31.43 4.37
CA ALA A 199 -17.99 -32.24 3.21
C ALA A 199 -17.38 -31.58 1.96
N TYR A 200 -16.53 -32.32 1.28
CA TYR A 200 -15.74 -31.88 0.13
C TYR A 200 -16.20 -32.63 -1.11
N GLN A 201 -16.42 -31.88 -2.20
CA GLN A 201 -16.76 -32.45 -3.48
C GLN A 201 -15.87 -31.84 -4.56
N GLU A 202 -15.11 -32.70 -5.26
CA GLU A 202 -14.46 -32.32 -6.51
C GLU A 202 -15.53 -32.18 -7.60
N LEU A 203 -15.45 -31.07 -8.32
CA LEU A 203 -16.34 -30.72 -9.40
C LEU A 203 -15.52 -30.52 -10.68
N LYS A 204 -16.18 -30.73 -11.83
CA LYS A 204 -15.60 -30.24 -13.09
C LYS A 204 -15.59 -28.72 -13.06
N LYS A 205 -14.62 -28.14 -13.77
CA LYS A 205 -14.45 -26.69 -13.87
C LYS A 205 -15.73 -25.98 -14.34
N GLU A 206 -16.44 -26.57 -15.30
CA GLU A 206 -17.68 -26.05 -15.87
C GLU A 206 -18.79 -25.98 -14.80
N ASP A 207 -19.02 -27.09 -14.09
CA ASP A 207 -20.02 -27.17 -13.01
C ASP A 207 -19.73 -26.14 -11.89
N GLY A 208 -18.45 -25.97 -11.54
CA GLY A 208 -18.03 -24.97 -10.55
C GLY A 208 -18.28 -23.53 -11.00
N LEU A 209 -18.03 -23.22 -12.28
CA LEU A 209 -18.30 -21.89 -12.84
C LEU A 209 -19.81 -21.60 -12.89
N ASP A 210 -20.62 -22.60 -13.22
CA ASP A 210 -22.08 -22.45 -13.25
C ASP A 210 -22.67 -22.27 -11.86
N LEU A 211 -22.13 -22.95 -10.85
CA LEU A 211 -22.45 -22.70 -9.43
C LEU A 211 -22.12 -21.26 -9.00
N ILE A 212 -20.94 -20.76 -9.34
CA ILE A 212 -20.55 -19.37 -9.02
C ILE A 212 -21.46 -18.37 -9.73
N ARG A 213 -21.83 -18.62 -10.99
CA ARG A 213 -22.81 -17.79 -11.71
C ARG A 213 -24.16 -17.79 -11.01
N ALA A 214 -24.67 -18.96 -10.61
CA ALA A 214 -25.93 -19.07 -9.89
C ALA A 214 -25.90 -18.31 -8.55
N ILE A 215 -24.78 -18.38 -7.81
CA ILE A 215 -24.54 -17.61 -6.59
C ILE A 215 -24.54 -16.10 -6.88
N GLY A 216 -23.81 -15.66 -7.90
CA GLY A 216 -23.72 -14.25 -8.29
C GLY A 216 -25.05 -13.65 -8.75
N GLU A 217 -25.88 -14.43 -9.45
CA GLU A 217 -27.21 -14.01 -9.91
C GLU A 217 -28.30 -14.12 -8.83
N GLY A 218 -28.00 -14.68 -7.65
CA GLY A 218 -28.97 -14.86 -6.57
C GLY A 218 -30.01 -15.96 -6.81
N LYS A 219 -29.79 -16.86 -7.76
CA LYS A 219 -30.71 -17.95 -8.13
C LYS A 219 -30.67 -19.17 -7.20
N VAL A 220 -29.74 -19.20 -6.24
CA VAL A 220 -29.53 -20.35 -5.33
C VAL A 220 -30.71 -20.58 -4.38
N LYS A 221 -31.58 -19.58 -4.17
CA LYS A 221 -32.79 -19.73 -3.33
C LYS A 221 -33.79 -20.77 -3.85
N GLU A 222 -33.77 -21.15 -5.13
CA GLU A 222 -34.77 -22.05 -5.71
C GLU A 222 -34.44 -23.55 -5.55
N ILE A 223 -33.20 -23.92 -5.23
CA ILE A 223 -32.79 -25.33 -5.15
C ILE A 223 -33.08 -25.92 -3.75
N SER A 224 -33.16 -25.07 -2.71
CA SER A 224 -33.43 -25.49 -1.33
C SER A 224 -34.93 -25.73 -1.03
N SER A 225 -35.85 -25.31 -1.90
CA SER A 225 -37.30 -25.47 -1.70
C SER A 225 -37.89 -26.69 -2.43
N ALA A 226 -37.06 -27.52 -3.06
CA ALA A 226 -37.48 -28.67 -3.86
C ALA A 226 -37.00 -30.03 -3.28
N GLN A 227 -36.56 -30.07 -2.03
CA GLN A 227 -36.30 -31.32 -1.29
C GLN A 227 -37.24 -31.45 -0.09
#